data_AF-A4EQQ9-F1
#
_entry.id   AF-A4EQQ9-F1
#
_cell.length_a   1.000
_cell.length_b   1.000
_cell.length_c   1.000
_cell.angle_alpha   90.00
_cell.angle_beta   90.00
_cell.angle_gamma   90.00
#
_symmetry.space_group_name_H-M   'P 1'
#
loop_
_entity.id
_entity.type
_entity.pdbx_description
1 polymer ?
#
loop_
_entity_poly.entity_id
_entity_poly.type
_entity_poly.pdbx_seq_one_letter_code
_entity_poly.pdbx_strand_id
1 'polypeptide(L)'
;MPTIDIVRLTEDPHESTYTVRADTSSRGVDLEGAQITATYVDGTTETLTWHALDPYTTGGASGENIDMFFGYSWHELSATKLLTSLQIDLAPASSVFDTTFAMDDDPGGGSTPTSKNGFPFKVAPEYEDLSGNITATYTGIVNLSGSEAVGDLYTTMIVDFSNLPDGGLLGDLVWNSDIDTMTGPFEPYLVANSDFFQISGDGSEVLNVLDNDLHGAGSSLTLTHIDGQAVSPGGSVTLSSGEVVTLNPDGTLSIINDSAVSETNTFSYTVADDQGNNDLGSVSVKTIGGAPPCFVAGTQIDTGYGTVAVEDLEVGTEVMTRDHGLQPLRWIGFSTRQATGRCAPVVFAANALGAHDRIAVSQNHRVLISSELSELLFGHSEVLVKAKHLVNDTTIRVRADGQKVTYVHLLFDEHEILRSNGLETESYHPGAETLGSFDDETRREVLELMADFEGYGPIARIELKSHEGQLLLSNLAKPEEKPSFLSLPNA
;
A
#
# COMPACT_ATOMS: atom_id res chain seq x y z
N MET A 1 -23.58 -17.53 44.26
CA MET A 1 -23.67 -17.54 42.78
C MET A 1 -23.75 -16.10 42.32
N PRO A 2 -22.82 -15.59 41.50
CA PRO A 2 -23.12 -14.43 40.67
C PRO A 2 -24.43 -14.74 39.94
N THR A 3 -25.27 -13.72 39.76
CA THR A 3 -26.39 -13.93 38.84
C THR A 3 -25.78 -14.06 37.45
N ILE A 4 -26.15 -15.10 36.71
CA ILE A 4 -25.71 -15.33 35.33
C ILE A 4 -26.96 -15.22 34.48
N ASP A 5 -27.03 -14.15 33.69
CA ASP A 5 -28.11 -13.92 32.74
C ASP A 5 -27.68 -14.43 31.36
N ILE A 6 -28.31 -15.51 30.89
CA ILE A 6 -28.09 -16.05 29.55
C ILE A 6 -29.09 -15.40 28.58
N VAL A 7 -28.56 -14.68 27.60
CA VAL A 7 -29.34 -14.03 26.54
C VAL A 7 -29.04 -14.71 25.21
N ARG A 8 -30.08 -15.05 24.45
CA ARG A 8 -29.96 -15.58 23.08
C ARG A 8 -30.69 -14.60 22.16
N LEU A 9 -29.96 -14.01 21.22
CA LEU A 9 -30.57 -13.07 20.27
C LEU A 9 -31.36 -13.83 19.21
N THR A 10 -32.45 -13.22 18.74
CA THR A 10 -33.24 -13.74 17.62
C THR A 10 -32.79 -13.02 16.36
N GLU A 11 -32.21 -13.76 15.43
CA GLU A 11 -31.59 -13.25 14.20
C GLU A 11 -31.92 -14.19 13.03
N ASP A 12 -31.62 -13.75 11.80
CA ASP A 12 -31.72 -14.64 10.64
C ASP A 12 -30.55 -15.65 10.70
N PRO A 13 -30.83 -16.97 10.71
CA PRO A 13 -29.80 -17.98 10.88
C PRO A 13 -28.93 -18.14 9.62
N HIS A 14 -27.65 -18.40 9.83
CA HIS A 14 -26.74 -18.90 8.80
C HIS A 14 -27.00 -20.38 8.54
N GLU A 15 -27.36 -20.74 7.31
CA GLU A 15 -27.55 -22.12 6.88
C GLU A 15 -26.23 -22.73 6.42
N SER A 16 -25.67 -23.65 7.20
CA SER A 16 -24.44 -24.36 6.87
C SER A 16 -24.73 -25.69 6.17
N THR A 17 -24.04 -25.97 5.06
CA THR A 17 -24.06 -27.31 4.43
C THR A 17 -23.15 -28.31 5.12
N TYR A 18 -22.30 -27.84 6.04
CA TYR A 18 -21.43 -28.68 6.87
C TYR A 18 -22.15 -29.05 8.17
N THR A 19 -21.81 -30.20 8.74
CA THR A 19 -22.37 -30.67 10.02
C THR A 19 -21.35 -30.54 11.14
N VAL A 20 -21.75 -30.77 12.40
CA VAL A 20 -20.82 -30.92 13.53
C VAL A 20 -19.96 -32.18 13.34
N ARG A 21 -18.69 -32.12 13.76
CA ARG A 21 -17.77 -33.26 13.74
C ARG A 21 -18.25 -34.38 14.64
N ALA A 22 -17.99 -35.62 14.22
CA ALA A 22 -18.37 -36.80 15.01
C ALA A 22 -17.59 -36.91 16.34
N ASP A 23 -16.38 -36.35 16.42
CA ASP A 23 -15.63 -36.19 17.65
C ASP A 23 -15.98 -34.84 18.30
N THR A 24 -17.07 -34.86 19.07
CA THR A 24 -17.68 -33.69 19.73
C THR A 24 -16.88 -33.13 20.91
N SER A 25 -15.56 -33.32 20.93
CA SER A 25 -14.72 -32.65 21.93
C SER A 25 -13.94 -31.59 21.18
N SER A 26 -14.41 -30.35 21.23
CA SER A 26 -13.61 -29.23 20.78
C SER A 26 -12.36 -29.11 21.64
N ARG A 27 -11.23 -28.88 20.98
CA ARG A 27 -9.92 -28.71 21.61
C ARG A 27 -9.48 -27.28 21.37
N GLY A 28 -8.56 -26.76 22.18
CA GLY A 28 -8.05 -25.40 21.99
C GLY A 28 -7.38 -25.21 20.63
N VAL A 29 -6.91 -26.28 20.00
CA VAL A 29 -6.36 -26.27 18.64
C VAL A 29 -7.41 -26.17 17.55
N ASP A 30 -8.65 -26.59 17.83
CA ASP A 30 -9.76 -26.49 16.88
C ASP A 30 -10.27 -25.04 16.78
N LEU A 31 -9.86 -24.17 17.72
CA LEU A 31 -10.24 -22.76 17.76
C LEU A 31 -9.24 -21.85 17.02
N GLU A 32 -8.28 -22.40 16.28
CA GLU A 32 -7.29 -21.61 15.52
C GLU A 32 -7.98 -20.56 14.62
N GLY A 33 -7.55 -19.31 14.74
CA GLY A 33 -8.08 -18.20 13.95
C GLY A 33 -9.32 -17.52 14.54
N ALA A 34 -9.95 -18.07 15.58
CA ALA A 34 -11.04 -17.41 16.30
C ALA A 34 -10.62 -16.01 16.79
N GLN A 35 -11.55 -15.07 16.83
CA GLN A 35 -11.26 -13.68 17.22
C GLN A 35 -11.80 -13.37 18.60
N ILE A 36 -10.95 -12.78 19.45
CA ILE A 36 -11.27 -12.39 20.82
C ILE A 36 -11.18 -10.88 20.92
N THR A 37 -12.27 -10.21 21.25
CA THR A 37 -12.29 -8.75 21.43
C THR A 37 -12.56 -8.41 22.90
N ALA A 38 -11.53 -7.88 23.56
CA ALA A 38 -11.60 -7.37 24.92
C ALA A 38 -11.90 -5.87 24.92
N THR A 39 -12.89 -5.42 25.70
CA THR A 39 -13.21 -4.00 25.90
C THR A 39 -13.03 -3.62 27.35
N TYR A 40 -12.24 -2.59 27.61
CA TYR A 40 -11.90 -2.14 28.96
C TYR A 40 -12.75 -0.96 29.41
N VAL A 41 -12.80 -0.71 30.73
CA VAL A 41 -13.63 0.35 31.35
C VAL A 41 -13.27 1.76 30.86
N ASP A 42 -12.04 1.98 30.41
CA ASP A 42 -11.61 3.26 29.84
C ASP A 42 -12.03 3.46 28.37
N GLY A 43 -12.75 2.49 27.78
CA GLY A 43 -13.23 2.50 26.40
C GLY A 43 -12.22 2.00 25.37
N THR A 44 -11.00 1.60 25.79
CA THR A 44 -10.04 0.97 24.88
C THR A 44 -10.41 -0.48 24.59
N THR A 45 -9.97 -0.98 23.44
CA THR A 45 -10.23 -2.34 22.98
C THR A 45 -8.97 -3.03 22.51
N GLU A 46 -8.89 -4.33 22.70
CA GLU A 46 -7.85 -5.22 22.17
C GLU A 46 -8.52 -6.35 21.40
N THR A 47 -8.08 -6.60 20.16
CA THR A 47 -8.57 -7.73 19.35
C THR A 47 -7.42 -8.69 19.11
N LEU A 48 -7.63 -9.95 19.49
CA LEU A 48 -6.63 -11.00 19.48
C LEU A 48 -7.10 -12.16 18.60
N THR A 49 -6.15 -12.77 17.91
CA THR A 49 -6.38 -14.01 17.18
C THR A 49 -5.98 -15.19 18.04
N TRP A 50 -6.83 -16.19 18.07
CA TRP A 50 -6.61 -17.43 18.79
C TRP A 50 -5.59 -18.32 18.07
N HIS A 51 -4.67 -18.90 18.84
CA HIS A 51 -3.63 -19.78 18.33
C HIS A 51 -3.53 -21.08 19.12
N ALA A 52 -3.24 -22.17 18.41
CA ALA A 52 -2.88 -23.45 18.98
C ALA A 52 -1.55 -23.34 19.73
N LEU A 53 -1.55 -23.75 21.00
CA LEU A 53 -0.37 -23.76 21.87
C LEU A 53 0.36 -25.10 21.82
N ASP A 54 -0.35 -26.15 21.40
CA ASP A 54 0.23 -27.45 21.08
C ASP A 54 -0.48 -28.05 19.84
N PRO A 55 0.03 -29.12 19.22
CA PRO A 55 -0.55 -29.64 17.98
C PRO A 55 -1.88 -30.42 18.15
N TYR A 56 -2.34 -30.66 19.38
CA TYR A 56 -3.38 -31.63 19.68
C TYR A 56 -4.49 -31.16 20.62
N THR A 57 -4.22 -30.33 21.62
CA THR A 57 -5.12 -30.17 22.77
C THR A 57 -5.47 -28.75 23.15
N THR A 58 -4.51 -27.83 23.18
CA THR A 58 -4.66 -26.53 23.84
C THR A 58 -4.40 -25.39 22.88
N GLY A 59 -5.03 -24.26 23.18
CA GLY A 59 -4.90 -23.02 22.44
C GLY A 59 -5.19 -21.85 23.36
N GLY A 60 -4.90 -20.65 22.87
CA GLY A 60 -5.14 -19.42 23.62
C GLY A 60 -4.94 -18.17 22.78
N ALA A 61 -5.24 -17.04 23.39
CA ALA A 61 -5.00 -15.71 22.84
C ALA A 61 -4.37 -14.85 23.93
N SER A 62 -3.26 -14.20 23.62
CA SER A 62 -2.49 -13.39 24.57
C SER A 62 -2.33 -11.98 24.02
N GLY A 63 -2.67 -11.00 24.84
CA GLY A 63 -2.61 -9.57 24.56
C GLY A 63 -1.73 -8.81 25.56
N GLU A 64 -1.82 -7.48 25.53
CA GLU A 64 -1.13 -6.60 26.47
C GLU A 64 -1.71 -6.72 27.87
N ASN A 65 -3.04 -6.80 27.99
CA ASN A 65 -3.72 -6.76 29.29
C ASN A 65 -4.65 -7.95 29.55
N ILE A 66 -4.62 -8.95 28.68
CA ILE A 66 -5.51 -10.09 28.74
C ILE A 66 -4.78 -11.34 28.23
N ASP A 67 -4.92 -12.43 28.96
CA ASP A 67 -4.50 -13.76 28.55
C ASP A 67 -5.69 -14.70 28.64
N MET A 68 -5.90 -15.48 27.60
CA MET A 68 -7.00 -16.43 27.51
C MET A 68 -6.52 -17.79 27.02
N PHE A 69 -7.06 -18.84 27.61
CA PHE A 69 -6.71 -20.22 27.33
C PHE A 69 -7.96 -21.10 27.28
N PHE A 70 -7.99 -22.09 26.39
CA PHE A 70 -9.02 -23.12 26.36
C PHE A 70 -8.40 -24.52 26.33
N GLY A 71 -8.92 -25.38 27.22
CA GLY A 71 -8.53 -26.77 27.30
C GLY A 71 -9.72 -27.66 27.66
N TYR A 72 -10.00 -28.64 26.80
CA TYR A 72 -11.11 -29.60 26.91
C TYR A 72 -12.51 -28.96 26.92
N SER A 73 -12.91 -28.30 28.01
CA SER A 73 -14.25 -27.71 28.19
C SER A 73 -14.25 -26.43 29.03
N TRP A 74 -13.10 -26.03 29.56
CA TRP A 74 -12.97 -24.82 30.36
C TRP A 74 -12.16 -23.76 29.62
N HIS A 75 -12.56 -22.52 29.85
CA HIS A 75 -11.81 -21.33 29.51
C HIS A 75 -11.17 -20.80 30.78
N GLU A 76 -9.92 -20.34 30.67
CA GLU A 76 -9.21 -19.60 31.69
C GLU A 76 -8.87 -18.23 31.13
N LEU A 77 -9.21 -17.19 31.88
CA LEU A 77 -8.99 -15.80 31.54
C LEU A 77 -8.22 -15.15 32.68
N SER A 78 -7.19 -14.38 32.34
CA SER A 78 -6.52 -13.45 33.26
C SER A 78 -6.55 -12.06 32.65
N ALA A 79 -7.09 -11.09 33.40
CA ALA A 79 -7.13 -9.69 32.99
C ALA A 79 -6.30 -8.83 33.96
N THR A 80 -5.29 -8.13 33.44
CA THR A 80 -4.45 -7.21 34.23
C THR A 80 -4.97 -5.76 34.19
N LYS A 81 -5.96 -5.51 33.32
CA LYS A 81 -6.71 -4.26 33.20
C LYS A 81 -8.21 -4.55 33.33
N LEU A 82 -8.92 -3.62 33.94
CA LEU A 82 -10.34 -3.77 34.27
C LEU A 82 -11.20 -3.91 32.99
N LEU A 83 -11.72 -5.12 32.78
CA LEU A 83 -12.41 -5.57 31.56
C LEU A 83 -13.92 -5.37 31.71
N THR A 84 -14.52 -4.59 30.81
CA THR A 84 -15.98 -4.36 30.78
C THR A 84 -16.70 -5.49 30.04
N SER A 85 -16.16 -5.94 28.91
CA SER A 85 -16.75 -7.05 28.16
C SER A 85 -15.72 -7.84 27.36
N LEU A 86 -16.05 -9.10 27.08
CA LEU A 86 -15.27 -10.00 26.25
C LEU A 86 -16.16 -10.60 25.17
N GLN A 87 -15.82 -10.41 23.90
CA GLN A 87 -16.46 -11.08 22.77
C GLN A 87 -15.55 -12.20 22.25
N ILE A 88 -16.14 -13.36 21.97
CA ILE A 88 -15.49 -14.52 21.37
C ILE A 88 -16.24 -14.86 20.09
N ASP A 89 -15.59 -14.72 18.95
CA ASP A 89 -16.10 -15.09 17.64
C ASP A 89 -15.40 -16.35 17.11
N LEU A 90 -16.17 -17.43 17.02
CA LEU A 90 -15.71 -18.76 16.62
C LEU A 90 -15.90 -19.03 15.12
N ALA A 91 -16.53 -18.12 14.37
CA ALA A 91 -16.79 -18.33 12.96
C ALA A 91 -15.50 -18.58 12.13
N PRO A 92 -14.40 -17.82 12.31
CA PRO A 92 -13.16 -18.11 11.57
C PRO A 92 -12.57 -19.49 11.87
N ALA A 93 -12.82 -20.00 13.08
CA ALA A 93 -12.36 -21.32 13.53
C ALA A 93 -13.33 -22.44 13.18
N SER A 94 -14.39 -22.18 12.43
CA SER A 94 -15.35 -23.22 12.03
C SER A 94 -15.97 -23.93 13.23
N SER A 95 -16.24 -23.18 14.30
CA SER A 95 -16.79 -23.69 15.55
C SER A 95 -18.00 -22.88 16.03
N VAL A 96 -18.86 -23.49 16.83
CA VAL A 96 -20.08 -22.88 17.38
C VAL A 96 -20.20 -23.16 18.86
N PHE A 97 -20.85 -22.27 19.58
CA PHE A 97 -21.36 -22.54 20.91
C PHE A 97 -22.68 -23.30 20.82
N ASP A 98 -22.78 -24.45 21.50
CA ASP A 98 -24.06 -25.14 21.73
C ASP A 98 -24.61 -24.77 23.11
N THR A 99 -25.81 -24.22 23.12
CA THR A 99 -26.42 -23.69 24.34
C THR A 99 -27.56 -24.54 24.89
N THR A 100 -27.86 -25.72 24.34
CA THR A 100 -29.01 -26.54 24.76
C THR A 100 -28.63 -27.90 25.36
N PHE A 101 -29.10 -28.12 26.58
CA PHE A 101 -28.87 -29.32 27.40
C PHE A 101 -29.68 -30.58 27.00
N ALA A 102 -30.51 -30.51 25.96
CA ALA A 102 -31.40 -31.61 25.60
C ALA A 102 -30.62 -32.72 24.85
N MET A 103 -30.91 -33.99 25.16
CA MET A 103 -30.34 -35.11 24.40
C MET A 103 -30.95 -35.18 23.00
N ASP A 104 -30.14 -35.53 21.99
CA ASP A 104 -30.55 -35.72 20.58
C ASP A 104 -31.77 -36.64 20.40
N ASP A 105 -32.04 -37.56 21.34
CA ASP A 105 -33.15 -38.52 21.28
C ASP A 105 -34.37 -38.12 22.12
N ASP A 106 -34.40 -36.90 22.69
CA ASP A 106 -35.59 -36.40 23.40
C ASP A 106 -36.73 -36.11 22.39
N PRO A 107 -37.87 -36.82 22.47
CA PRO A 107 -39.01 -36.61 21.57
C PRO A 107 -39.70 -35.24 21.73
N GLY A 108 -39.35 -34.44 22.75
CA GLY A 108 -39.72 -33.02 22.86
C GLY A 108 -38.58 -32.05 22.53
N GLY A 109 -37.46 -32.55 22.02
CA GLY A 109 -36.13 -31.95 22.04
C GLY A 109 -35.94 -30.69 21.19
N GLY A 110 -35.07 -29.82 21.70
CA GLY A 110 -34.62 -28.57 21.08
C GLY A 110 -33.09 -28.47 21.10
N SER A 111 -32.39 -29.58 20.86
CA SER A 111 -30.95 -29.60 20.53
C SER A 111 -30.78 -29.93 19.05
N THR A 112 -29.82 -29.29 18.38
CA THR A 112 -29.51 -29.54 16.97
C THR A 112 -29.04 -30.99 16.78
N PRO A 113 -29.63 -31.77 15.86
CA PRO A 113 -29.21 -33.14 15.63
C PRO A 113 -27.70 -33.23 15.38
N THR A 114 -27.02 -34.15 16.07
CA THR A 114 -25.57 -34.43 16.02
C THR A 114 -24.64 -33.53 16.84
N SER A 115 -25.12 -32.45 17.47
CA SER A 115 -24.29 -31.62 18.36
C SER A 115 -24.06 -32.22 19.75
N LYS A 116 -24.87 -33.21 20.17
CA LYS A 116 -24.90 -33.76 21.54
C LYS A 116 -25.35 -32.70 22.57
N ASN A 117 -25.19 -33.01 23.86
CA ASN A 117 -25.67 -32.16 24.95
C ASN A 117 -24.80 -30.90 25.10
N GLY A 118 -25.28 -29.78 24.59
CA GLY A 118 -24.68 -28.47 24.83
C GLY A 118 -25.01 -27.86 26.18
N PHE A 119 -24.36 -26.74 26.50
CA PHE A 119 -24.67 -25.93 27.67
C PHE A 119 -24.12 -24.51 27.56
N PRO A 120 -24.88 -23.51 28.04
CA PRO A 120 -24.44 -22.12 27.99
C PRO A 120 -23.37 -21.83 29.07
N PHE A 121 -22.85 -20.61 29.01
CA PHE A 121 -21.85 -20.07 29.92
C PHE A 121 -22.14 -20.39 31.39
N LYS A 122 -21.15 -20.97 32.06
CA LYS A 122 -21.21 -21.29 33.48
C LYS A 122 -19.84 -21.11 34.14
N VAL A 123 -19.75 -20.21 35.11
CA VAL A 123 -18.53 -20.03 35.92
C VAL A 123 -18.15 -21.31 36.65
N ALA A 124 -16.85 -21.54 36.86
CA ALA A 124 -16.36 -22.67 37.63
C ALA A 124 -16.77 -22.56 39.12
N PRO A 125 -16.89 -23.68 39.85
CA PRO A 125 -17.37 -23.69 41.24
C PRO A 125 -16.63 -22.72 42.17
N GLU A 126 -15.33 -22.55 41.98
CA GLU A 126 -14.48 -21.62 42.75
C GLU A 126 -14.82 -20.13 42.54
N TYR A 127 -15.54 -19.78 41.47
CA TYR A 127 -16.00 -18.43 41.16
C TYR A 127 -17.51 -18.25 41.39
N GLU A 128 -18.20 -19.26 41.94
CA GLU A 128 -19.63 -19.15 42.27
C GLU A 128 -19.90 -18.12 43.37
N ASP A 129 -18.92 -17.66 44.14
CA ASP A 129 -19.14 -16.62 45.16
C ASP A 129 -18.83 -15.19 44.66
N LEU A 130 -18.51 -15.03 43.37
CA LEU A 130 -18.35 -13.71 42.75
C LEU A 130 -19.63 -12.87 42.94
N SER A 131 -19.49 -11.68 43.53
CA SER A 131 -20.61 -10.75 43.69
C SER A 131 -20.91 -10.00 42.39
N GLY A 132 -22.18 -9.70 42.12
CA GLY A 132 -22.60 -8.95 40.94
C GLY A 132 -23.40 -9.79 39.96
N ASN A 133 -23.53 -9.28 38.74
CA ASN A 133 -24.20 -9.96 37.63
C ASN A 133 -23.27 -10.05 36.43
N ILE A 134 -23.26 -11.19 35.76
CA ILE A 134 -22.60 -11.41 34.47
C ILE A 134 -23.68 -11.76 33.45
N THR A 135 -23.66 -11.09 32.31
CA THR A 135 -24.57 -11.42 31.20
C THR A 135 -23.77 -12.07 30.08
N ALA A 136 -24.16 -13.28 29.67
CA ALA A 136 -23.61 -13.94 28.50
C ALA A 136 -24.64 -13.92 27.37
N THR A 137 -24.30 -13.22 26.29
CA THR A 137 -25.16 -13.04 25.11
C THR A 137 -24.64 -13.87 23.95
N TYR A 138 -25.52 -14.65 23.33
CA TYR A 138 -25.23 -15.47 22.15
C TYR A 138 -25.88 -14.87 20.90
N THR A 139 -25.12 -14.80 19.81
CA THR A 139 -25.50 -14.20 18.51
C THR A 139 -24.84 -14.96 17.35
N GLY A 140 -25.33 -14.76 16.12
CA GLY A 140 -24.89 -15.51 14.95
C GLY A 140 -25.44 -16.93 14.91
N ILE A 141 -26.77 -17.06 14.84
CA ILE A 141 -27.45 -18.37 14.85
C ILE A 141 -26.98 -19.21 13.65
N VAL A 142 -26.69 -20.50 13.90
CA VAL A 142 -26.34 -21.47 12.85
C VAL A 142 -27.38 -22.57 12.76
N ASN A 143 -27.87 -22.83 11.55
CA ASN A 143 -28.68 -24.00 11.22
C ASN A 143 -27.86 -24.97 10.37
N LEU A 144 -28.10 -26.27 10.55
CA LEU A 144 -27.48 -27.31 9.75
C LEU A 144 -28.43 -27.75 8.64
N SER A 145 -27.97 -27.70 7.39
CA SER A 145 -28.77 -28.09 6.24
C SER A 145 -29.23 -29.55 6.36
N GLY A 146 -30.54 -29.77 6.25
CA GLY A 146 -31.15 -31.09 6.40
C GLY A 146 -31.51 -31.47 7.84
N SER A 147 -31.25 -30.60 8.82
CA SER A 147 -31.78 -30.67 10.18
C SER A 147 -32.91 -29.66 10.38
N GLU A 148 -33.81 -29.91 11.33
CA GLU A 148 -34.77 -28.88 11.74
C GLU A 148 -34.03 -27.73 12.44
N ALA A 149 -34.41 -26.49 12.16
CA ALA A 149 -33.83 -25.32 12.81
C ALA A 149 -34.22 -25.31 14.30
N VAL A 150 -33.22 -25.39 15.16
CA VAL A 150 -33.41 -25.46 16.61
C VAL A 150 -33.10 -24.12 17.30
N GLY A 151 -32.14 -23.35 16.77
CA GLY A 151 -31.78 -22.04 17.32
C GLY A 151 -30.93 -22.11 18.59
N ASP A 152 -30.04 -23.09 18.68
CA ASP A 152 -29.20 -23.38 19.84
C ASP A 152 -27.70 -23.29 19.58
N LEU A 153 -27.28 -23.30 18.30
CA LEU A 153 -25.91 -23.10 17.84
C LEU A 153 -25.65 -21.63 17.49
N TYR A 154 -24.54 -21.09 17.98
CA TYR A 154 -24.17 -19.68 17.81
C TYR A 154 -22.68 -19.52 17.50
N THR A 155 -22.31 -18.63 16.58
CA THR A 155 -20.89 -18.35 16.29
C THR A 155 -20.23 -17.48 17.34
N THR A 156 -21.00 -16.70 18.09
CA THR A 156 -20.44 -15.63 18.93
C THR A 156 -21.04 -15.61 20.33
N MET A 157 -20.17 -15.44 21.33
CA MET A 157 -20.54 -15.21 22.73
C MET A 157 -19.94 -13.88 23.22
N ILE A 158 -20.76 -13.03 23.82
CA ILE A 158 -20.35 -11.77 24.44
C ILE A 158 -20.62 -11.87 25.95
N VAL A 159 -19.58 -11.76 26.76
CA VAL A 159 -19.66 -11.76 28.22
C VAL A 159 -19.51 -10.33 28.74
N ASP A 160 -20.55 -9.82 29.38
CA ASP A 160 -20.60 -8.49 29.99
C ASP A 160 -20.31 -8.59 31.49
N PHE A 161 -19.24 -7.89 31.91
CA PHE A 161 -18.76 -7.79 33.28
C PHE A 161 -19.07 -6.42 33.93
N SER A 162 -19.74 -5.50 33.22
CA SER A 162 -19.99 -4.13 33.68
C SER A 162 -20.81 -4.04 34.97
N ASN A 163 -21.60 -5.09 35.28
CA ASN A 163 -22.43 -5.19 36.48
C ASN A 163 -21.72 -5.89 37.66
N LEU A 164 -20.41 -6.11 37.56
CA LEU A 164 -19.56 -6.47 38.71
C LEU A 164 -19.29 -5.24 39.60
N PRO A 165 -18.99 -5.42 40.91
CA PRO A 165 -18.86 -4.30 41.86
C PRO A 165 -17.88 -3.21 41.46
N ASP A 166 -16.79 -3.58 40.78
CA ASP A 166 -15.76 -2.64 40.34
C ASP A 166 -16.05 -2.06 38.94
N GLY A 167 -17.19 -2.40 38.32
CA GLY A 167 -17.55 -1.96 36.97
C GLY A 167 -16.91 -2.78 35.84
N GLY A 168 -16.26 -3.89 36.18
CA GLY A 168 -15.61 -4.81 35.26
C GLY A 168 -14.93 -5.96 35.99
N LEU A 169 -14.33 -6.88 35.23
CA LEU A 169 -13.52 -7.98 35.74
C LEU A 169 -12.04 -7.57 35.80
N LEU A 170 -11.37 -7.86 36.92
CA LEU A 170 -9.92 -7.75 37.08
C LEU A 170 -9.41 -9.02 37.76
N GLY A 171 -8.32 -9.59 37.25
CA GLY A 171 -7.78 -10.87 37.71
C GLY A 171 -8.33 -12.04 36.90
N ASP A 172 -8.47 -13.18 37.56
CA ASP A 172 -8.73 -14.46 36.90
C ASP A 172 -10.22 -14.81 36.90
N LEU A 173 -10.66 -15.48 35.83
CA LEU A 173 -11.99 -16.10 35.75
C LEU A 173 -11.89 -17.41 34.97
N VAL A 174 -12.51 -18.46 35.51
CA VAL A 174 -12.66 -19.75 34.84
C VAL A 174 -14.15 -20.01 34.60
N TRP A 175 -14.51 -20.42 33.39
CA TRP A 175 -15.87 -20.83 33.04
C TRP A 175 -15.86 -22.01 32.08
N ASN A 176 -17.01 -22.66 31.97
CA ASN A 176 -17.29 -23.66 30.96
C ASN A 176 -18.35 -23.12 30.00
N SER A 177 -18.23 -23.50 28.74
CA SER A 177 -19.27 -23.37 27.70
C SER A 177 -19.06 -24.51 26.73
N ASP A 178 -20.14 -25.03 26.16
CA ASP A 178 -20.01 -26.07 25.16
C ASP A 178 -19.66 -25.47 23.80
N ILE A 179 -18.69 -26.06 23.13
CA ILE A 179 -18.24 -25.65 21.80
C ILE A 179 -18.19 -26.91 20.94
N ASP A 180 -18.75 -26.81 19.74
CA ASP A 180 -18.69 -27.82 18.71
C ASP A 180 -17.92 -27.35 17.49
N THR A 181 -17.03 -28.20 17.00
CA THR A 181 -16.27 -27.95 15.78
C THR A 181 -17.02 -28.53 14.57
N MET A 182 -17.13 -27.75 13.50
CA MET A 182 -17.78 -28.14 12.25
C MET A 182 -16.87 -29.04 11.39
N THR A 183 -17.47 -29.84 10.51
CA THR A 183 -16.79 -30.79 9.60
C THR A 183 -16.09 -30.12 8.42
N GLY A 184 -16.48 -28.90 8.10
CA GLY A 184 -15.88 -28.07 7.08
C GLY A 184 -15.86 -26.63 7.55
N PRO A 185 -15.21 -25.75 6.78
CA PRO A 185 -15.13 -24.36 7.15
C PRO A 185 -16.53 -23.76 7.30
N PHE A 186 -16.71 -22.78 8.20
CA PHE A 186 -17.71 -21.77 7.88
C PHE A 186 -17.27 -21.19 6.53
N GLU A 187 -18.04 -21.43 5.47
CA GLU A 187 -17.76 -20.89 4.13
C GLU A 187 -17.31 -19.45 4.33
N PRO A 188 -16.09 -19.09 3.89
CA PRO A 188 -15.47 -17.87 4.38
C PRO A 188 -16.40 -16.71 4.08
N TYR A 189 -16.73 -15.95 5.13
CA TYR A 189 -16.99 -14.53 4.96
C TYR A 189 -15.85 -14.01 4.08
N LEU A 190 -16.20 -13.22 3.07
CA LEU A 190 -15.24 -12.52 2.22
C LEU A 190 -14.01 -12.06 3.02
N VAL A 191 -12.81 -12.49 2.62
CA VAL A 191 -11.53 -12.06 3.21
C VAL A 191 -10.70 -11.37 2.13
N ALA A 192 -10.38 -10.10 2.39
CA ALA A 192 -9.54 -9.27 1.56
C ALA A 192 -8.07 -9.41 1.99
N ASN A 193 -7.25 -10.04 1.15
CA ASN A 193 -5.84 -10.26 1.44
C ASN A 193 -5.00 -9.04 1.05
N SER A 194 -3.86 -8.87 1.72
CA SER A 194 -2.97 -7.73 1.41
C SER A 194 -2.19 -7.97 0.12
N ASP A 195 -2.09 -6.92 -0.67
CA ASP A 195 -1.35 -6.90 -1.93
C ASP A 195 -0.04 -6.14 -1.80
N PHE A 196 0.93 -6.58 -2.59
CA PHE A 196 2.18 -5.86 -2.78
C PHE A 196 2.47 -5.73 -4.26
N PHE A 197 2.73 -4.50 -4.69
CA PHE A 197 3.11 -4.21 -6.06
C PHE A 197 4.22 -3.17 -6.12
N GLN A 198 5.00 -3.21 -7.19
CA GLN A 198 6.10 -2.28 -7.42
C GLN A 198 5.91 -1.52 -8.72
N ILE A 199 5.74 -0.20 -8.63
CA ILE A 199 5.62 0.69 -9.78
C ILE A 199 6.99 1.32 -10.05
N SER A 200 7.40 1.39 -11.32
CA SER A 200 8.65 2.02 -11.71
C SER A 200 8.41 3.39 -12.36
N GLY A 201 8.63 4.48 -11.61
CA GLY A 201 8.62 5.86 -12.12
C GLY A 201 7.22 6.43 -12.37
N ASP A 202 7.10 7.27 -13.41
CA ASP A 202 5.87 7.96 -13.85
C ASP A 202 4.91 7.08 -14.67
N GLY A 203 4.83 5.79 -14.33
CA GLY A 203 4.08 4.79 -15.07
C GLY A 203 2.64 4.60 -14.59
N SER A 204 1.80 4.04 -15.46
CA SER A 204 0.53 3.43 -15.09
C SER A 204 0.71 1.92 -15.11
N GLU A 205 0.44 1.25 -13.99
CA GLU A 205 0.46 -0.21 -13.89
C GLU A 205 -0.93 -0.73 -13.50
N VAL A 206 -1.25 -1.95 -13.95
CA VAL A 206 -2.54 -2.59 -13.70
C VAL A 206 -2.35 -3.73 -12.69
N LEU A 207 -3.11 -3.68 -11.60
CA LEU A 207 -3.08 -4.66 -10.52
C LEU A 207 -4.47 -5.29 -10.36
N ASN A 208 -4.53 -6.61 -10.26
CA ASN A 208 -5.74 -7.30 -9.82
C ASN A 208 -5.62 -7.61 -8.32
N VAL A 209 -6.22 -6.76 -7.50
CA VAL A 209 -6.22 -6.92 -6.03
C VAL A 209 -7.15 -8.05 -5.55
N LEU A 210 -8.03 -8.57 -6.43
CA LEU A 210 -8.98 -9.62 -6.07
C LEU A 210 -8.41 -11.04 -6.30
N ASP A 211 -7.22 -11.18 -6.90
CA ASP A 211 -6.65 -12.48 -7.31
C ASP A 211 -6.26 -13.36 -6.11
N ASN A 212 -5.93 -12.76 -4.97
CA ASN A 212 -5.53 -13.43 -3.74
C ASN A 212 -6.64 -13.43 -2.67
N ASP A 213 -7.80 -12.83 -2.92
CA ASP A 213 -8.91 -12.75 -1.98
C ASP A 213 -9.65 -14.09 -1.84
N LEU A 214 -10.24 -14.31 -0.67
CA LEU A 214 -11.04 -15.51 -0.38
C LEU A 214 -12.51 -15.14 -0.30
N HIS A 215 -13.36 -16.02 -0.84
CA HIS A 215 -14.80 -15.82 -0.83
C HIS A 215 -15.54 -17.16 -0.94
N GLY A 216 -16.81 -17.16 -0.54
CA GLY A 216 -17.68 -18.34 -0.62
C GLY A 216 -17.79 -18.90 -2.04
N ALA A 217 -17.92 -20.22 -2.16
CA ALA A 217 -17.97 -20.88 -3.47
C ALA A 217 -19.16 -20.39 -4.31
N GLY A 218 -18.87 -19.89 -5.52
CA GLY A 218 -19.89 -19.41 -6.46
C GLY A 218 -20.31 -17.94 -6.25
N SER A 219 -19.77 -17.26 -5.24
CA SER A 219 -19.89 -15.80 -5.12
C SER A 219 -18.95 -15.08 -6.10
N SER A 220 -19.22 -13.80 -6.34
CA SER A 220 -18.35 -12.94 -7.13
C SER A 220 -17.93 -11.71 -6.34
N LEU A 221 -16.67 -11.32 -6.45
CA LEU A 221 -16.13 -10.15 -5.77
C LEU A 221 -16.22 -8.89 -6.63
N THR A 222 -16.55 -7.78 -5.96
CA THR A 222 -16.59 -6.44 -6.55
C THR A 222 -15.90 -5.46 -5.63
N LEU A 223 -14.95 -4.69 -6.18
CA LEU A 223 -14.33 -3.59 -5.45
C LEU A 223 -15.29 -2.40 -5.38
N THR A 224 -15.52 -1.89 -4.17
CA THR A 224 -16.52 -0.83 -3.90
C THR A 224 -15.89 0.48 -3.42
N HIS A 225 -14.75 0.43 -2.74
CA HIS A 225 -14.07 1.61 -2.22
C HIS A 225 -12.56 1.53 -2.42
N ILE A 226 -11.93 2.70 -2.59
CA ILE A 226 -10.47 2.89 -2.58
C ILE A 226 -10.19 3.98 -1.55
N ASP A 227 -9.29 3.71 -0.60
CA ASP A 227 -8.91 4.61 0.50
C ASP A 227 -10.13 5.17 1.26
N GLY A 228 -11.11 4.29 1.51
CA GLY A 228 -12.39 4.63 2.15
C GLY A 228 -13.36 5.46 1.29
N GLN A 229 -13.02 5.81 0.04
CA GLN A 229 -13.91 6.53 -0.86
C GLN A 229 -14.63 5.58 -1.82
N ALA A 230 -15.96 5.73 -1.90
CA ALA A 230 -16.77 4.93 -2.82
C ALA A 230 -16.37 5.20 -4.28
N VAL A 231 -16.13 4.13 -5.03
CA VAL A 231 -15.72 4.19 -6.43
C VAL A 231 -16.62 3.27 -7.27
N SER A 232 -16.78 3.59 -8.55
CA SER A 232 -17.44 2.74 -9.52
C SER A 232 -16.51 2.52 -10.71
N PRO A 233 -16.68 1.47 -11.52
CA PRO A 233 -15.82 1.24 -12.67
C PRO A 233 -15.74 2.47 -13.60
N GLY A 234 -14.51 2.88 -13.92
CA GLY A 234 -14.16 4.12 -14.62
C GLY A 234 -13.92 5.33 -13.71
N GLY A 235 -14.18 5.22 -12.40
CA GLY A 235 -13.90 6.24 -11.40
C GLY A 235 -12.47 6.16 -10.87
N SER A 236 -11.99 7.30 -10.35
CA SER A 236 -10.63 7.43 -9.80
C SER A 236 -10.63 8.12 -8.44
N VAL A 237 -9.72 7.69 -7.57
CA VAL A 237 -9.44 8.30 -6.26
C VAL A 237 -8.01 8.83 -6.26
N THR A 238 -7.82 10.07 -5.81
CA THR A 238 -6.49 10.64 -5.57
C THR A 238 -6.12 10.42 -4.11
N LEU A 239 -5.05 9.66 -3.88
CA LEU A 239 -4.54 9.35 -2.54
C LEU A 239 -3.87 10.58 -1.91
N SER A 240 -3.66 10.53 -0.60
CA SER A 240 -2.91 11.56 0.13
C SER A 240 -1.45 11.69 -0.34
N SER A 241 -0.88 10.62 -0.89
CA SER A 241 0.44 10.60 -1.56
C SER A 241 0.46 11.37 -2.89
N GLY A 242 -0.71 11.69 -3.47
CA GLY A 242 -0.84 12.28 -4.80
C GLY A 242 -1.00 11.26 -5.94
N GLU A 243 -0.88 9.96 -5.65
CA GLU A 243 -1.16 8.89 -6.61
C GLU A 243 -2.64 8.89 -7.01
N VAL A 244 -2.91 8.57 -8.27
CA VAL A 244 -4.28 8.44 -8.78
C VAL A 244 -4.57 6.98 -9.07
N VAL A 245 -5.50 6.39 -8.33
CA VAL A 245 -5.93 5.00 -8.48
C VAL A 245 -7.28 4.98 -9.20
N THR A 246 -7.37 4.26 -10.31
CA THR A 246 -8.57 4.14 -11.13
C THR A 246 -9.09 2.71 -11.12
N LEU A 247 -10.37 2.51 -10.85
CA LEU A 247 -11.02 1.20 -10.98
C LEU A 247 -11.39 0.96 -12.44
N ASN A 248 -10.83 -0.08 -13.05
CA ASN A 248 -11.09 -0.44 -14.44
C ASN A 248 -12.41 -1.21 -14.59
N PRO A 249 -13.04 -1.22 -15.79
CA PRO A 249 -14.26 -1.99 -16.06
C PRO A 249 -14.17 -3.50 -15.84
N ASP A 250 -12.96 -4.07 -15.85
CA ASP A 250 -12.70 -5.49 -15.61
C ASP A 250 -12.44 -5.83 -14.14
N GLY A 251 -12.53 -4.86 -13.24
CA GLY A 251 -12.32 -5.04 -11.79
C GLY A 251 -10.88 -4.81 -11.32
N THR A 252 -9.92 -4.62 -12.23
CA THR A 252 -8.53 -4.31 -11.89
C THR A 252 -8.34 -2.83 -11.53
N LEU A 253 -7.23 -2.49 -10.88
CA LEU A 253 -6.86 -1.12 -10.55
C LEU A 253 -5.73 -0.64 -11.45
N SER A 254 -5.89 0.54 -12.07
CA SER A 254 -4.80 1.28 -12.71
C SER A 254 -4.26 2.32 -11.74
N ILE A 255 -2.98 2.25 -11.39
CA ILE A 255 -2.35 3.21 -10.48
C ILE A 255 -1.40 4.08 -11.29
N ILE A 256 -1.61 5.40 -11.26
CA ILE A 256 -0.74 6.41 -11.87
C ILE A 256 0.03 7.10 -10.75
N ASN A 257 1.35 7.09 -10.86
CA ASN A 257 2.23 7.80 -9.95
C ASN A 257 3.02 8.87 -10.77
N ASP A 258 3.24 10.07 -10.22
CA ASP A 258 4.11 11.14 -10.79
C ASP A 258 5.33 11.43 -9.87
N SER A 259 5.57 10.54 -8.92
CA SER A 259 6.62 10.65 -7.91
C SER A 259 7.95 10.32 -8.54
N ALA A 260 8.87 11.29 -8.47
CA ALA A 260 10.24 11.12 -8.90
C ALA A 260 11.06 10.32 -7.87
N VAL A 261 10.52 10.11 -6.66
CA VAL A 261 11.21 9.49 -5.53
C VAL A 261 10.91 8.00 -5.41
N SER A 262 11.89 7.26 -4.90
CA SER A 262 11.63 5.90 -4.43
C SER A 262 10.92 5.97 -3.09
N GLU A 263 9.67 5.54 -3.05
CA GLU A 263 8.83 5.56 -1.85
C GLU A 263 7.97 4.30 -1.75
N THR A 264 7.36 4.07 -0.60
CA THR A 264 6.36 3.02 -0.43
C THR A 264 5.15 3.63 0.20
N ASN A 265 4.06 3.64 -0.56
CA ASN A 265 2.76 4.12 -0.12
C ASN A 265 1.84 2.93 0.12
N THR A 266 0.93 3.07 1.07
CA THR A 266 -0.08 2.04 1.34
C THR A 266 -1.45 2.70 1.31
N PHE A 267 -2.42 2.05 0.67
CA PHE A 267 -3.82 2.45 0.70
C PHE A 267 -4.72 1.24 0.93
N SER A 268 -5.94 1.46 1.42
CA SER A 268 -6.92 0.40 1.62
C SER A 268 -7.88 0.26 0.44
N TYR A 269 -8.46 -0.93 0.27
CA TYR A 269 -9.60 -1.13 -0.63
C TYR A 269 -10.69 -1.91 0.09
N THR A 270 -11.95 -1.64 -0.26
CA THR A 270 -13.08 -2.43 0.24
C THR A 270 -13.63 -3.28 -0.88
N VAL A 271 -13.67 -4.58 -0.65
CA VAL A 271 -14.31 -5.56 -1.54
C VAL A 271 -15.65 -5.97 -0.94
N ALA A 272 -16.61 -6.28 -1.79
CA ALA A 272 -17.89 -6.86 -1.41
C ALA A 272 -18.21 -8.07 -2.30
N ASP A 273 -18.94 -9.03 -1.76
CA ASP A 273 -19.49 -10.14 -2.53
C ASP A 273 -20.95 -9.86 -2.92
N ASP A 274 -21.52 -10.75 -3.74
CA ASP A 274 -22.92 -10.69 -4.17
C ASP A 274 -23.92 -11.17 -3.10
N GLN A 275 -23.43 -11.54 -1.91
CA GLN A 275 -24.20 -11.97 -0.75
C GLN A 275 -24.30 -10.86 0.31
N GLY A 276 -23.66 -9.71 0.09
CA GLY A 276 -23.73 -8.54 0.95
C GLY A 276 -22.65 -8.47 2.01
N ASN A 277 -21.67 -9.39 2.01
CA ASN A 277 -20.49 -9.30 2.85
C ASN A 277 -19.52 -8.27 2.27
N ASN A 278 -18.73 -7.64 3.14
CA ASN A 278 -17.63 -6.77 2.75
C ASN A 278 -16.42 -6.98 3.65
N ASP A 279 -15.24 -6.70 3.11
CA ASP A 279 -13.99 -6.70 3.87
C ASP A 279 -13.02 -5.65 3.34
N LEU A 280 -12.02 -5.31 4.17
CA LEU A 280 -11.04 -4.27 3.93
C LEU A 280 -9.64 -4.87 3.72
N GLY A 281 -9.15 -4.81 2.48
CA GLY A 281 -7.79 -5.18 2.13
C GLY A 281 -6.85 -3.98 2.11
N SER A 282 -5.56 -4.24 1.94
CA SER A 282 -4.54 -3.19 1.80
C SER A 282 -3.62 -3.45 0.62
N VAL A 283 -3.21 -2.39 -0.08
CA VAL A 283 -2.24 -2.44 -1.15
C VAL A 283 -1.01 -1.65 -0.73
N SER A 284 0.15 -2.30 -0.74
CA SER A 284 1.44 -1.64 -0.60
C SER A 284 2.07 -1.42 -1.97
N VAL A 285 2.21 -0.16 -2.36
CA VAL A 285 2.79 0.29 -3.62
C VAL A 285 4.20 0.77 -3.37
N LYS A 286 5.20 0.01 -3.84
CA LYS A 286 6.59 0.46 -3.86
C LYS A 286 6.87 1.19 -5.16
N THR A 287 6.96 2.51 -5.11
CA THR A 287 7.44 3.31 -6.23
C THR A 287 8.95 3.32 -6.23
N ILE A 288 9.56 2.97 -7.36
CA ILE A 288 10.98 3.18 -7.57
C ILE A 288 11.14 4.48 -8.36
N GLY A 289 11.85 5.46 -7.80
CA GLY A 289 12.12 6.74 -8.44
C GLY A 289 12.80 6.59 -9.80
N GLY A 290 12.64 7.60 -10.65
CA GLY A 290 13.28 7.62 -11.97
C GLY A 290 14.81 7.58 -11.87
N ALA A 291 15.50 7.16 -12.94
CA ALA A 291 16.95 7.32 -12.99
C ALA A 291 17.30 8.81 -12.83
N PRO A 292 18.34 9.17 -12.04
CA PRO A 292 18.70 10.55 -11.81
C PRO A 292 19.11 11.25 -13.13
N PRO A 293 19.18 12.59 -13.17
CA PRO A 293 19.79 13.30 -14.30
C PRO A 293 21.20 12.77 -14.59
N CYS A 294 21.42 12.25 -15.80
CA CYS A 294 22.76 11.83 -16.24
C CYS A 294 23.01 12.03 -17.73
N PHE A 295 24.28 12.25 -18.04
CA PHE A 295 24.81 12.26 -19.40
C PHE A 295 25.00 10.84 -19.90
N VAL A 296 24.95 10.63 -21.22
CA VAL A 296 25.40 9.38 -21.82
C VAL A 296 26.89 9.49 -22.18
N ALA A 297 27.65 8.44 -21.95
CA ALA A 297 29.05 8.35 -22.38
C ALA A 297 29.24 8.75 -23.86
N GLY A 298 30.30 9.49 -24.15
CA GLY A 298 30.60 10.14 -25.42
C GLY A 298 30.16 11.61 -25.49
N THR A 299 29.39 12.09 -24.51
CA THR A 299 29.02 13.52 -24.40
C THR A 299 30.26 14.34 -24.07
N GLN A 300 30.54 15.37 -24.87
CA GLN A 300 31.65 16.30 -24.69
C GLN A 300 31.22 17.45 -23.77
N ILE A 301 32.02 17.70 -22.74
CA ILE A 301 31.80 18.76 -21.75
C ILE A 301 32.87 19.84 -21.94
N ASP A 302 32.48 21.11 -21.96
CA ASP A 302 33.41 22.23 -22.02
C ASP A 302 34.20 22.35 -20.70
N THR A 303 35.53 22.32 -20.79
CA THR A 303 36.44 22.48 -19.64
C THR A 303 37.40 23.66 -19.87
N GLY A 304 38.18 24.03 -18.85
CA GLY A 304 39.24 25.03 -18.98
C GLY A 304 40.32 24.71 -20.04
N TYR A 305 40.40 23.45 -20.48
CA TYR A 305 41.40 22.97 -21.44
C TYR A 305 40.81 22.53 -22.79
N GLY A 306 39.54 22.84 -23.04
CA GLY A 306 38.79 22.41 -24.23
C GLY A 306 37.71 21.39 -23.89
N THR A 307 37.13 20.77 -24.92
CA THR A 307 36.06 19.78 -24.74
C THR A 307 36.64 18.41 -24.38
N VAL A 308 36.10 17.77 -23.34
CA VAL A 308 36.51 16.44 -22.87
C VAL A 308 35.28 15.53 -22.79
N ALA A 309 35.42 14.25 -23.16
CA ALA A 309 34.33 13.29 -23.01
C ALA A 309 33.97 13.11 -21.52
N VAL A 310 32.68 13.05 -21.22
CA VAL A 310 32.17 13.06 -19.85
C VAL A 310 32.69 11.88 -19.02
N GLU A 311 32.91 10.73 -19.65
CA GLU A 311 33.49 9.53 -19.02
C GLU A 311 35.00 9.61 -18.74
N ASP A 312 35.70 10.55 -19.38
CA ASP A 312 37.14 10.76 -19.22
C ASP A 312 37.46 11.89 -18.20
N LEU A 313 36.43 12.51 -17.62
CA LEU A 313 36.60 13.53 -16.59
C LEU A 313 37.01 12.92 -15.25
N GLU A 314 37.90 13.59 -14.53
CA GLU A 314 38.35 13.19 -13.19
C GLU A 314 37.91 14.23 -12.15
N VAL A 315 37.72 13.77 -10.90
CA VAL A 315 37.45 14.66 -9.77
C VAL A 315 38.56 15.73 -9.66
N GLY A 316 38.15 16.98 -9.49
CA GLY A 316 39.02 18.16 -9.48
C GLY A 316 39.21 18.82 -10.84
N THR A 317 38.73 18.22 -11.93
CA THR A 317 38.77 18.86 -13.26
C THR A 317 37.98 20.17 -13.26
N GLU A 318 38.58 21.24 -13.80
CA GLU A 318 37.94 22.54 -13.94
C GLU A 318 36.99 22.55 -15.15
N VAL A 319 35.69 22.41 -14.88
CA VAL A 319 34.62 22.41 -15.88
C VAL A 319 34.09 23.82 -16.06
N MET A 320 33.83 24.22 -17.32
CA MET A 320 33.24 25.51 -17.61
C MET A 320 31.74 25.49 -17.29
N THR A 321 31.33 26.31 -16.33
CA THR A 321 29.94 26.54 -15.94
C THR A 321 29.47 27.89 -16.48
N ARG A 322 28.15 28.02 -16.69
CA ARG A 322 27.55 29.24 -17.22
C ARG A 322 27.64 30.41 -16.24
N ASP A 323 27.30 30.18 -14.98
CA ASP A 323 27.11 31.23 -13.99
C ASP A 323 28.38 31.55 -13.21
N HIS A 324 29.19 30.53 -12.91
CA HIS A 324 30.35 30.65 -12.01
C HIS A 324 31.71 30.43 -12.67
N GLY A 325 31.76 30.35 -14.01
CA GLY A 325 33.00 30.13 -14.75
C GLY A 325 33.59 28.74 -14.49
N LEU A 326 34.92 28.63 -14.34
CA LEU A 326 35.55 27.34 -14.09
C LEU A 326 35.29 26.86 -12.66
N GLN A 327 34.59 25.73 -12.53
CA GLN A 327 34.29 25.10 -11.25
C GLN A 327 34.92 23.69 -11.16
N PRO A 328 35.49 23.32 -10.00
CA PRO A 328 36.09 22.01 -9.82
C PRO A 328 35.01 20.94 -9.67
N LEU A 329 35.10 19.88 -10.48
CA LEU A 329 34.25 18.70 -10.34
C LEU A 329 34.48 18.05 -8.98
N ARG A 330 33.43 17.89 -8.16
CA ARG A 330 33.53 17.30 -6.81
C ARG A 330 33.38 15.80 -6.81
N TRP A 331 32.55 15.28 -7.70
CA TRP A 331 32.32 13.86 -7.83
C TRP A 331 31.84 13.48 -9.23
N ILE A 332 32.19 12.27 -9.65
CA ILE A 332 31.75 11.66 -10.90
C ILE A 332 31.25 10.24 -10.62
N GLY A 333 30.04 9.94 -11.07
CA GLY A 333 29.41 8.63 -10.88
C GLY A 333 29.06 7.95 -12.19
N PHE A 334 29.14 6.62 -12.21
CA PHE A 334 28.87 5.82 -13.40
C PHE A 334 27.76 4.80 -13.14
N SER A 335 26.86 4.61 -14.10
CA SER A 335 25.92 3.49 -14.07
C SER A 335 25.68 2.92 -15.47
N THR A 336 25.70 1.60 -15.61
CA THR A 336 25.36 0.94 -16.89
C THR A 336 23.99 0.31 -16.79
N ARG A 337 23.14 0.58 -17.79
CA ARG A 337 21.75 0.08 -17.87
C ARG A 337 21.41 -0.34 -19.29
N GLN A 338 20.36 -1.14 -19.46
CA GLN A 338 19.79 -1.43 -20.78
C GLN A 338 18.87 -0.28 -21.21
N ALA A 339 18.92 0.12 -22.48
CA ALA A 339 18.09 1.17 -23.06
C ALA A 339 16.65 0.70 -23.31
N THR A 340 15.93 0.42 -22.22
CA THR A 340 14.52 0.04 -22.23
C THR A 340 13.73 0.93 -21.26
N GLY A 341 12.46 1.19 -21.57
CA GLY A 341 11.58 2.02 -20.74
C GLY A 341 12.21 3.37 -20.37
N ARG A 342 12.19 3.73 -19.08
CA ARG A 342 12.80 4.96 -18.52
C ARG A 342 14.33 5.01 -18.55
N CYS A 343 14.98 3.85 -18.69
CA CYS A 343 16.44 3.75 -18.84
C CYS A 343 16.89 3.99 -20.28
N ALA A 344 15.95 4.13 -21.23
CA ALA A 344 16.24 4.53 -22.59
C ALA A 344 16.60 6.02 -22.66
N PRO A 345 17.74 6.40 -23.26
CA PRO A 345 18.15 7.79 -23.32
C PRO A 345 17.27 8.59 -24.30
N VAL A 346 17.12 9.89 -24.02
CA VAL A 346 16.57 10.85 -24.98
C VAL A 346 17.72 11.36 -25.84
N VAL A 347 17.56 11.24 -27.16
CA VAL A 347 18.52 11.69 -28.15
C VAL A 347 18.01 12.98 -28.78
N PHE A 348 18.81 14.02 -28.68
CA PHE A 348 18.64 15.27 -29.40
C PHE A 348 19.48 15.21 -30.68
N ALA A 349 18.84 15.35 -31.84
CA ALA A 349 19.54 15.53 -33.10
C ALA A 349 20.34 16.84 -33.07
N ALA A 350 21.38 16.94 -33.90
CA ALA A 350 22.14 18.19 -34.02
C ALA A 350 21.19 19.34 -34.41
N ASN A 351 21.35 20.47 -33.72
CA ASN A 351 20.53 21.67 -33.85
C ASN A 351 19.03 21.48 -33.60
N ALA A 352 18.64 20.48 -32.79
CA ALA A 352 17.25 20.31 -32.38
C ALA A 352 16.76 21.47 -31.50
N LEU A 353 17.64 22.04 -30.68
CA LEU A 353 17.40 23.20 -29.81
C LEU A 353 18.59 24.17 -29.84
N GLY A 354 18.54 25.15 -30.73
CA GLY A 354 19.66 26.08 -30.92
C GLY A 354 20.86 25.41 -31.61
N ALA A 355 22.06 25.98 -31.47
CA ALA A 355 23.26 25.46 -32.12
C ALA A 355 24.01 24.47 -31.19
N HIS A 356 23.94 23.18 -31.51
CA HIS A 356 24.60 22.12 -30.75
C HIS A 356 24.76 20.84 -31.60
N ASP A 357 25.71 19.98 -31.22
CA ASP A 357 25.89 18.66 -31.81
C ASP A 357 24.89 17.64 -31.24
N ARG A 358 24.81 16.47 -31.88
CA ARG A 358 23.95 15.39 -31.41
C ARG A 358 24.34 14.97 -29.99
N ILE A 359 23.39 14.94 -29.06
CA ILE A 359 23.61 14.56 -27.65
C ILE A 359 22.56 13.56 -27.18
N ALA A 360 22.92 12.71 -26.22
CA ALA A 360 22.00 11.81 -25.55
C ALA A 360 22.11 11.97 -24.02
N VAL A 361 20.96 12.04 -23.35
CA VAL A 361 20.87 12.23 -21.90
C VAL A 361 19.76 11.34 -21.32
N SER A 362 19.74 11.16 -20.00
CA SER A 362 18.64 10.46 -19.33
C SER A 362 17.32 11.23 -19.49
N GLN A 363 16.19 10.53 -19.36
CA GLN A 363 14.86 11.14 -19.57
C GLN A 363 14.54 12.29 -18.61
N ASN A 364 15.09 12.24 -17.38
CA ASN A 364 14.90 13.27 -16.37
C ASN A 364 15.96 14.38 -16.40
N HIS A 365 16.99 14.27 -17.25
CA HIS A 365 18.02 15.29 -17.36
C HIS A 365 17.43 16.59 -17.90
N ARG A 366 17.69 17.72 -17.23
CA ARG A 366 17.13 19.01 -17.64
C ARG A 366 18.03 19.77 -18.59
N VAL A 367 17.40 20.36 -19.60
CA VAL A 367 18.01 21.25 -20.60
C VAL A 367 17.58 22.68 -20.29
N LEU A 368 18.52 23.62 -20.35
CA LEU A 368 18.23 25.04 -20.20
C LEU A 368 17.58 25.58 -21.47
N ILE A 369 16.43 26.23 -21.33
CA ILE A 369 15.76 26.95 -22.40
C ILE A 369 15.71 28.42 -22.05
N SER A 370 16.34 29.23 -22.90
CA SER A 370 16.27 30.69 -22.83
C SER A 370 15.36 31.21 -23.93
N SER A 371 14.27 31.90 -23.57
CA SER A 371 13.37 32.52 -24.55
C SER A 371 12.57 33.68 -23.95
N GLU A 372 12.24 34.68 -24.78
CA GLU A 372 11.33 35.79 -24.39
C GLU A 372 9.94 35.27 -23.99
N LEU A 373 9.52 34.15 -24.58
CA LEU A 373 8.26 33.51 -24.24
C LEU A 373 8.29 32.87 -22.84
N SER A 374 9.44 32.37 -22.40
CA SER A 374 9.62 31.86 -21.04
C SER A 374 9.39 32.96 -20.01
N GLU A 375 9.89 34.18 -20.29
CA GLU A 375 9.67 35.34 -19.44
C GLU A 375 8.18 35.72 -19.37
N LEU A 376 7.50 35.71 -20.52
CA LEU A 376 6.06 36.02 -20.58
C LEU A 376 5.19 35.00 -19.85
N LEU A 377 5.49 33.71 -19.99
CA LEU A 377 4.66 32.62 -19.46
C LEU A 377 4.97 32.28 -18.01
N PHE A 378 6.24 32.37 -17.61
CA PHE A 378 6.74 31.86 -16.31
C PHE A 378 7.42 32.93 -15.46
N GLY A 379 7.56 34.17 -15.95
CA GLY A 379 8.25 35.25 -15.23
C GLY A 379 9.77 35.09 -15.17
N HIS A 380 10.33 34.13 -15.91
CA HIS A 380 11.77 33.83 -15.94
C HIS A 380 12.25 33.66 -17.38
N SER A 381 13.30 34.40 -17.78
CA SER A 381 13.89 34.33 -19.13
C SER A 381 14.62 33.01 -19.42
N GLU A 382 14.96 32.26 -18.37
CA GLU A 382 15.70 31.01 -18.42
C GLU A 382 15.01 29.98 -17.52
N VAL A 383 14.72 28.81 -18.09
CA VAL A 383 13.97 27.73 -17.41
C VAL A 383 14.59 26.38 -17.72
N LEU A 384 14.50 25.44 -16.76
CA LEU A 384 14.97 24.07 -16.95
C LEU A 384 13.80 23.16 -17.32
N VAL A 385 13.98 22.36 -18.38
CA VAL A 385 12.95 21.42 -18.84
C VAL A 385 13.54 20.02 -18.99
N LYS A 386 12.87 19.02 -18.38
CA LYS A 386 13.28 17.61 -18.50
C LYS A 386 13.28 17.16 -19.96
N ALA A 387 14.29 16.39 -20.36
CA ALA A 387 14.44 15.90 -21.73
C ALA A 387 13.22 15.12 -22.24
N LYS A 388 12.55 14.32 -21.38
CA LYS A 388 11.33 13.58 -21.75
C LYS A 388 10.17 14.48 -22.13
N HIS A 389 10.06 15.67 -21.54
CA HIS A 389 9.02 16.65 -21.89
C HIS A 389 9.32 17.35 -23.22
N LEU A 390 10.56 17.24 -23.71
CA LEU A 390 11.00 17.84 -24.97
C LEU A 390 10.87 16.89 -26.17
N VAL A 391 10.47 15.64 -25.95
CA VAL A 391 10.30 14.64 -27.01
C VAL A 391 9.19 15.09 -27.96
N ASN A 392 9.53 15.13 -29.26
CA ASN A 392 8.65 15.61 -30.32
C ASN A 392 8.54 14.61 -31.48
N ASP A 393 9.02 13.38 -31.28
CA ASP A 393 9.03 12.29 -32.25
C ASP A 393 9.59 12.66 -33.63
N THR A 394 10.45 13.68 -33.70
CA THR A 394 11.11 14.15 -34.92
C THR A 394 12.60 14.35 -34.67
N THR A 395 12.98 15.49 -34.12
CA THR A 395 14.38 15.87 -33.82
C THR A 395 14.82 15.44 -32.43
N ILE A 396 13.89 15.20 -31.50
CA ILE A 396 14.15 14.77 -30.13
C ILE A 396 13.33 13.50 -29.88
N ARG A 397 14.02 12.39 -29.59
CA ARG A 397 13.39 11.05 -29.53
C ARG A 397 13.97 10.19 -28.42
N VAL A 398 13.14 9.32 -27.85
CA VAL A 398 13.61 8.25 -26.96
C VAL A 398 14.24 7.13 -27.80
N ARG A 399 15.45 6.69 -27.44
CA ARG A 399 16.12 5.54 -28.07
C ARG A 399 15.98 4.28 -27.21
N ALA A 400 14.87 3.57 -27.38
CA ALA A 400 14.58 2.33 -26.66
C ALA A 400 14.98 1.07 -27.47
N ASP A 401 16.26 0.94 -27.81
CA ASP A 401 16.79 -0.14 -28.65
C ASP A 401 17.30 -1.37 -27.87
N GLY A 402 17.15 -1.36 -26.54
CA GLY A 402 17.59 -2.44 -25.65
C GLY A 402 19.10 -2.64 -25.59
N GLN A 403 19.90 -1.72 -26.13
CA GLN A 403 21.36 -1.78 -26.04
C GLN A 403 21.85 -1.27 -24.68
N LYS A 404 23.06 -1.69 -24.28
CA LYS A 404 23.69 -1.16 -23.07
C LYS A 404 24.08 0.31 -23.26
N VAL A 405 23.77 1.12 -22.25
CA VAL A 405 24.10 2.55 -22.18
C VAL A 405 24.79 2.83 -20.86
N THR A 406 25.90 3.55 -20.92
CA THR A 406 26.63 4.05 -19.76
C THR A 406 26.20 5.49 -19.49
N TYR A 407 25.69 5.71 -18.28
CA TYR A 407 25.27 7.00 -17.76
C TYR A 407 26.33 7.56 -16.80
N VAL A 408 26.56 8.87 -16.88
CA VAL A 408 27.57 9.58 -16.09
C VAL A 408 26.92 10.78 -15.37
N HIS A 409 27.23 10.93 -14.08
CA HIS A 409 26.74 12.00 -13.21
C HIS A 409 27.90 12.92 -12.83
N LEU A 410 27.68 14.24 -12.87
CA LEU A 410 28.67 15.25 -12.50
C LEU A 410 28.13 16.09 -11.35
N LEU A 411 28.84 16.13 -10.23
CA LEU A 411 28.44 16.88 -9.04
C LEU A 411 29.48 17.96 -8.70
N PHE A 412 29.01 19.16 -8.35
CA PHE A 412 29.81 20.33 -7.99
C PHE A 412 29.49 20.78 -6.56
N ASP A 413 30.05 21.90 -6.11
CA ASP A 413 29.68 22.48 -4.80
C ASP A 413 28.27 23.08 -4.80
N GLU A 414 27.84 23.61 -5.93
CA GLU A 414 26.50 24.13 -6.18
C GLU A 414 25.91 23.48 -7.44
N HIS A 415 24.61 23.65 -7.67
CA HIS A 415 23.99 23.20 -8.92
C HIS A 415 24.44 24.08 -10.07
N GLU A 416 25.07 23.49 -11.09
CA GLU A 416 25.69 24.22 -12.19
C GLU A 416 24.98 23.97 -13.52
N ILE A 417 25.02 24.97 -14.41
CA ILE A 417 24.67 24.79 -15.81
C ILE A 417 25.95 24.64 -16.62
N LEU A 418 26.04 23.54 -17.35
CA LEU A 418 27.19 23.12 -18.15
C LEU A 418 26.86 23.19 -19.63
N ARG A 419 27.91 23.27 -20.45
CA ARG A 419 27.78 23.11 -21.90
C ARG A 419 28.20 21.72 -22.33
N SER A 420 27.24 20.95 -22.85
CA SER A 420 27.38 19.55 -23.25
C SER A 420 27.06 19.38 -24.73
N ASN A 421 28.05 19.00 -25.54
CA ASN A 421 27.97 19.01 -27.02
C ASN A 421 27.46 20.35 -27.59
N GLY A 422 27.72 21.46 -26.89
CA GLY A 422 27.23 22.78 -27.25
C GLY A 422 25.85 23.16 -26.70
N LEU A 423 25.08 22.21 -26.16
CA LEU A 423 23.76 22.41 -25.52
C LEU A 423 23.93 22.75 -24.04
N GLU A 424 23.09 23.63 -23.50
CA GLU A 424 23.14 23.99 -22.07
C GLU A 424 22.28 23.05 -21.23
N THR A 425 22.91 22.37 -20.27
CA THR A 425 22.30 21.29 -19.48
C THR A 425 22.73 21.38 -18.02
N GLU A 426 21.94 20.81 -17.12
CA GLU A 426 22.24 20.84 -15.69
C GLU A 426 23.36 19.87 -15.28
N SER A 427 24.02 20.15 -14.15
CA SER A 427 24.77 19.16 -13.38
C SER A 427 23.83 18.31 -12.52
N TYR A 428 24.35 17.28 -11.86
CA TYR A 428 23.56 16.51 -10.90
C TYR A 428 23.27 17.38 -9.67
N HIS A 429 21.99 17.67 -9.42
CA HIS A 429 21.52 18.22 -8.15
C HIS A 429 21.15 17.07 -7.23
N PRO A 430 21.78 16.95 -6.05
CA PRO A 430 21.79 15.67 -5.42
C PRO A 430 20.63 15.50 -4.42
N GLY A 431 19.92 16.58 -4.00
CA GLY A 431 18.80 16.68 -3.04
C GLY A 431 17.98 15.43 -2.65
N ALA A 432 17.30 15.46 -1.49
CA ALA A 432 16.72 14.29 -0.78
C ALA A 432 16.00 13.23 -1.67
N GLU A 433 15.47 13.65 -2.81
CA GLU A 433 14.75 12.88 -3.82
C GLU A 433 15.60 11.92 -4.70
N THR A 434 16.91 12.16 -4.91
CA THR A 434 17.71 11.45 -5.94
C THR A 434 18.66 10.36 -5.43
N LEU A 435 19.02 10.34 -4.15
CA LEU A 435 19.98 9.35 -3.58
C LEU A 435 19.46 7.90 -3.56
N GLY A 436 18.14 7.71 -3.49
CA GLY A 436 17.50 6.39 -3.45
C GLY A 436 17.52 5.62 -4.78
N SER A 437 18.08 6.21 -5.84
CA SER A 437 18.15 5.64 -7.19
C SER A 437 19.52 5.07 -7.56
N PHE A 438 20.54 5.31 -6.72
CA PHE A 438 21.86 4.70 -6.82
C PHE A 438 21.92 3.34 -6.13
N ASP A 439 22.92 2.52 -6.47
CA ASP A 439 23.26 1.36 -5.66
C ASP A 439 23.85 1.79 -4.30
N ASP A 440 23.82 0.88 -3.33
CA ASP A 440 24.22 1.17 -1.94
C ASP A 440 25.69 1.58 -1.80
N GLU A 441 26.56 1.22 -2.76
CA GLU A 441 27.98 1.59 -2.76
C GLU A 441 28.17 3.03 -3.24
N THR A 442 27.59 3.37 -4.39
CA THR A 442 27.58 4.73 -4.96
C THR A 442 26.88 5.71 -4.03
N ARG A 443 25.77 5.29 -3.39
CA ARG A 443 25.05 6.10 -2.40
C ARG A 443 25.92 6.42 -1.19
N ARG A 444 26.68 5.44 -0.69
CA ARG A 444 27.57 5.62 0.47
C ARG A 444 28.72 6.56 0.15
N GLU A 445 29.29 6.45 -1.05
CA GLU A 445 30.34 7.35 -1.52
C GLU A 445 29.86 8.81 -1.60
N VAL A 446 28.68 9.05 -2.19
CA VAL A 446 28.09 10.40 -2.27
C VAL A 446 27.78 10.96 -0.87
N LEU A 447 27.26 10.13 0.04
CA LEU A 447 26.97 10.52 1.43
C LEU A 447 28.24 10.79 2.25
N GLU A 448 29.34 10.07 2.00
CA GLU A 448 30.63 10.30 2.66
C GLU A 448 31.31 11.59 2.16
N LEU A 449 31.15 11.92 0.88
CA LEU A 449 31.69 13.15 0.28
C LEU A 449 30.90 14.41 0.66
N MET A 450 29.59 14.28 0.91
CA MET A 450 28.70 15.40 1.24
C MET A 450 28.02 15.16 2.60
N ALA A 451 28.74 15.50 3.67
CA ALA A 451 28.30 15.28 5.05
C ALA A 451 27.03 16.07 5.47
N ASP A 452 26.60 17.08 4.71
CA ASP A 452 25.38 17.87 4.98
C ASP A 452 24.60 18.14 3.68
N PHE A 453 23.93 17.10 3.20
CA PHE A 453 23.27 17.08 1.90
C PHE A 453 21.92 17.80 1.87
N GLU A 454 21.25 17.90 3.02
CA GLU A 454 20.01 18.66 3.17
C GLU A 454 20.25 20.17 2.96
N GLY A 455 21.51 20.62 2.97
CA GLY A 455 21.94 21.99 2.74
C GLY A 455 22.58 22.30 1.38
N TYR A 456 22.51 21.41 0.36
CA TYR A 456 23.20 21.58 -0.94
C TYR A 456 22.81 22.85 -1.73
N GLY A 457 21.77 23.56 -1.32
CA GLY A 457 21.31 24.79 -1.96
C GLY A 457 20.25 24.54 -3.04
N PRO A 458 19.73 25.61 -3.66
CA PRO A 458 18.65 25.52 -4.63
C PRO A 458 19.15 25.10 -6.03
N ILE A 459 18.22 24.62 -6.86
CA ILE A 459 18.46 24.48 -8.30
C ILE A 459 18.79 25.85 -8.94
N ALA A 460 19.83 25.89 -9.79
CA ALA A 460 20.26 27.08 -10.53
C ALA A 460 19.15 27.88 -11.24
N ARG A 461 18.09 27.22 -11.73
CA ARG A 461 16.94 27.86 -12.39
C ARG A 461 15.66 27.11 -12.06
N ILE A 462 14.51 27.77 -12.24
CA ILE A 462 13.20 27.16 -12.05
C ILE A 462 12.98 26.00 -13.04
N GLU A 463 12.45 24.90 -12.52
CA GLU A 463 12.05 23.73 -13.30
C GLU A 463 10.60 23.87 -13.79
N LEU A 464 10.37 23.56 -15.07
CA LEU A 464 9.02 23.46 -15.63
C LEU A 464 8.43 22.06 -15.52
N LYS A 465 7.13 22.00 -15.20
CA LYS A 465 6.32 20.77 -15.24
C LYS A 465 6.05 20.33 -16.68
N SER A 466 5.59 19.08 -16.83
CA SER A 466 5.34 18.46 -18.14
C SER A 466 4.48 19.34 -19.09
N HIS A 467 3.34 19.83 -18.60
CA HIS A 467 2.43 20.65 -19.40
C HIS A 467 2.99 22.05 -19.72
N GLU A 468 3.82 22.62 -18.85
CA GLU A 468 4.47 23.92 -19.06
C GLU A 468 5.57 23.82 -20.13
N GLY A 469 6.38 22.76 -20.10
CA GLY A 469 7.39 22.48 -21.12
C GLY A 469 6.78 22.25 -22.51
N GLN A 470 5.66 21.52 -22.58
CA GLN A 470 4.93 21.31 -23.84
C GLN A 470 4.33 22.61 -24.38
N LEU A 471 3.77 23.47 -23.52
CA LEU A 471 3.27 24.79 -23.90
C LEU A 471 4.37 25.65 -24.51
N LEU A 472 5.56 25.66 -23.89
CA LEU A 472 6.73 26.39 -24.40
C LEU A 472 7.14 25.88 -25.79
N LEU A 473 7.27 24.56 -25.97
CA LEU A 473 7.65 23.96 -27.25
C LEU A 473 6.65 24.22 -28.38
N SER A 474 5.34 24.14 -28.09
CA SER A 474 4.29 24.37 -29.08
C SER A 474 4.32 25.78 -29.69
N ASN A 475 4.96 26.72 -28.99
CA ASN A 475 5.09 28.13 -29.40
C ASN A 475 6.51 28.51 -29.87
N LEU A 476 7.54 27.73 -29.53
CA LEU A 476 8.90 27.88 -30.08
C LEU A 476 9.00 27.37 -31.54
N ALA A 477 8.12 26.46 -31.95
CA ALA A 477 8.21 25.73 -33.23
C ALA A 477 7.59 26.42 -34.47
N LYS A 478 7.43 27.74 -34.51
CA LYS A 478 7.01 28.44 -35.74
C LYS A 478 8.20 29.12 -36.43
N PRO A 479 8.73 28.56 -37.52
CA PRO A 479 9.59 29.33 -38.40
C PRO A 479 8.76 30.47 -39.00
N GLU A 480 9.31 31.69 -38.99
CA GLU A 480 8.67 32.89 -39.54
C GLU A 480 8.22 32.67 -40.99
N GLU A 481 6.90 32.57 -41.22
CA GLU A 481 6.36 32.92 -42.53
C GLU A 481 6.48 34.44 -42.67
N LYS A 482 7.42 34.88 -43.53
CA LYS A 482 7.47 36.27 -43.99
C LYS A 482 6.06 36.71 -44.40
N PRO A 483 5.50 37.81 -43.86
CA PRO A 483 4.19 38.27 -44.26
C PRO A 483 4.22 38.64 -45.74
N SER A 484 3.39 37.98 -46.56
CA SER A 484 3.17 38.39 -47.94
C SER A 484 2.46 39.75 -47.90
N PHE A 485 3.16 40.82 -48.25
CA PHE A 485 2.53 42.11 -48.45
C PHE A 485 1.54 41.99 -49.62
N LEU A 486 0.25 42.12 -49.31
CA LEU A 486 -0.82 42.36 -50.28
C LEU A 486 -0.44 43.60 -51.10
N SER A 487 -0.17 43.40 -52.38
CA SER A 487 -0.11 44.45 -53.38
C SER A 487 -1.51 45.07 -53.53
N LEU A 488 -1.64 46.34 -53.16
CA LEU A 488 -2.80 47.14 -53.53
C LEU A 488 -2.74 47.43 -55.04
N PRO A 489 -3.85 47.28 -55.79
CA PRO A 489 -3.87 47.64 -57.20
C PRO A 489 -3.79 49.17 -57.35
N ASN A 490 -2.91 49.61 -58.25
CA ASN A 490 -2.77 51.01 -58.65
C ASN A 490 -4.10 51.58 -59.15
N ALA A 491 -4.42 52.80 -58.70
CA ALA A 491 -5.36 53.70 -59.37
C ALA A 491 -4.63 54.55 -60.42
#